data_AF-A0A3N5YVA8-F1
#
_entry.id   AF-A0A3N5YVA8-F1
#
_cell.length_a   1.000
_cell.length_b   1.000
_cell.length_c   1.000
_cell.angle_alpha   90.00
_cell.angle_beta   90.00
_cell.angle_gamma   90.00
#
_symmetry.space_group_name_H-M   'P 1'
#
loop_
_entity.id
_entity.type
_entity.pdbx_description
1 polymer ?
#
loop_
_entity_poly.entity_id
_entity_poly.type
_entity_poly.pdbx_seq_one_letter_code
_entity_poly.pdbx_strand_id
1 'polypeptide(L)'
;MAALATWGAGAGITATPAGQETQVPAAKQVAWMQLAPTPPMGWNSWNRFHCDVSEQLIRETADTMVANGMRDAGYQYVVIDDCWQVARDATGTLVP
;
A
#
# COMPACT_ATOMS: atom_id res chain seq x y z
N MET A 1 -17.73 68.15 -6.60
CA MET A 1 -16.31 68.07 -7.02
C MET A 1 -15.92 66.60 -6.99
N ALA A 2 -15.32 66.15 -8.11
CA ALA A 2 -14.66 64.87 -8.46
C ALA A 2 -14.72 63.66 -7.48
N ALA A 3 -14.83 62.40 -7.92
CA ALA A 3 -14.34 61.81 -9.15
C ALA A 3 -15.14 60.57 -9.59
N LEU A 4 -15.29 60.43 -10.91
CA LEU A 4 -15.61 59.18 -11.59
C LEU A 4 -14.43 58.21 -11.45
N ALA A 5 -14.70 56.96 -11.12
CA ALA A 5 -13.79 55.85 -11.34
C ALA A 5 -14.52 54.79 -12.17
N THR A 6 -14.34 54.86 -13.49
CA THR A 6 -14.66 53.78 -14.42
C THR A 6 -13.62 52.68 -14.26
N TRP A 7 -14.05 51.48 -13.89
CA TRP A 7 -13.24 50.27 -14.03
C TRP A 7 -13.84 49.40 -15.13
N GLY A 8 -12.96 48.99 -16.04
CA GLY A 8 -13.28 48.31 -17.28
C GLY A 8 -13.70 46.86 -17.10
N ALA A 9 -14.36 46.35 -18.14
CA ALA A 9 -14.62 44.94 -18.35
C ALA A 9 -13.31 44.13 -18.33
N GLY A 10 -13.28 43.04 -17.56
CA GLY A 10 -12.13 42.14 -17.54
C GLY A 10 -12.37 40.90 -16.71
N ALA A 11 -12.55 39.78 -17.42
CA ALA A 11 -12.47 38.39 -16.97
C ALA A 11 -13.42 37.94 -15.83
N GLY A 12 -14.54 37.33 -16.23
CA GLY A 12 -15.27 36.43 -15.34
C GLY A 12 -14.36 35.29 -14.91
N ILE A 13 -14.00 35.26 -13.63
CA ILE A 13 -13.37 34.09 -13.02
C ILE A 13 -14.49 33.04 -12.93
N THR A 14 -14.49 32.08 -13.85
CA THR A 14 -15.28 30.87 -13.67
C THR A 14 -14.61 30.07 -12.56
N ALA A 15 -15.28 29.95 -11.42
CA ALA A 15 -14.85 29.01 -10.39
C ALA A 15 -14.90 27.60 -11.00
N THR A 16 -13.74 26.98 -11.19
CA THR A 16 -13.66 25.56 -11.49
C THR A 16 -14.26 24.83 -10.30
N PRO A 17 -15.31 23.99 -10.46
CA PRO A 17 -15.81 23.23 -9.33
C PRO A 17 -14.67 22.30 -8.88
N ALA A 18 -14.26 22.45 -7.64
CA ALA A 18 -13.32 21.55 -6.98
C ALA A 18 -13.87 20.12 -7.12
N GLY A 19 -13.00 19.24 -7.62
CA GLY A 19 -13.13 17.77 -7.64
C GLY A 19 -14.54 17.22 -7.51
N GLN A 20 -15.13 16.82 -8.63
CA GLN A 20 -16.10 15.73 -8.56
C GLN A 20 -15.34 14.47 -8.15
N GLU A 21 -15.27 14.20 -6.85
CA GLU A 21 -14.93 12.88 -6.34
C GLU A 21 -15.92 11.90 -6.96
N THR A 22 -15.40 11.08 -7.87
CA THR A 22 -16.16 10.01 -8.48
C THR A 22 -16.58 9.07 -7.34
N GLN A 23 -17.87 9.07 -7.01
CA GLN A 23 -18.44 8.18 -6.01
C GLN A 23 -18.18 6.74 -6.46
N VAL A 24 -17.16 6.10 -5.88
CA VAL A 24 -16.85 4.70 -6.15
C VAL A 24 -18.08 3.90 -5.69
N PRO A 25 -18.70 3.07 -6.56
CA PRO A 25 -19.86 2.28 -6.18
C PRO A 25 -19.57 1.47 -4.91
N ALA A 26 -20.46 1.56 -3.92
CA ALA A 26 -20.30 0.98 -2.59
C ALA A 26 -19.94 -0.53 -2.59
N ALA A 27 -20.24 -1.24 -3.68
CA ALA A 27 -19.90 -2.65 -3.88
C ALA A 27 -18.37 -2.93 -3.88
N LYS A 28 -17.51 -1.95 -4.14
CA LYS A 28 -16.05 -2.14 -4.10
C LYS A 28 -15.43 -1.89 -2.71
N GLN A 29 -16.22 -1.43 -1.73
CA GLN A 29 -15.73 -1.11 -0.38
C GLN A 29 -15.87 -2.25 0.63
N VAL A 30 -16.65 -3.30 0.32
CA VAL A 30 -16.95 -4.41 1.26
C VAL A 30 -15.86 -5.47 1.42
N ALA A 31 -14.77 -5.43 0.64
CA ALA A 31 -13.78 -6.52 0.63
C ALA A 31 -12.67 -6.39 1.70
N TRP A 32 -12.36 -5.18 2.19
CA TRP A 32 -11.20 -4.98 3.09
C TRP A 32 -11.45 -5.52 4.50
N MET A 33 -12.66 -5.34 5.03
CA MET A 33 -13.01 -5.80 6.38
C MET A 33 -13.06 -7.33 6.50
N GLN A 34 -13.24 -8.06 5.39
CA GLN A 34 -13.32 -9.52 5.41
C GLN A 34 -11.95 -10.20 5.56
N LEU A 35 -10.85 -9.57 5.12
CA LEU A 35 -9.51 -10.17 5.12
C LEU A 35 -8.77 -9.99 6.47
N ALA A 36 -9.04 -8.91 7.19
CA ALA A 36 -8.38 -8.59 8.46
C ALA A 36 -9.40 -8.16 9.54
N PRO A 37 -10.35 -9.04 9.94
CA PRO A 37 -11.31 -8.74 11.00
C PRO A 37 -10.63 -8.60 12.39
N THR A 38 -9.38 -9.05 12.52
CA THR A 38 -8.49 -8.82 13.66
C THR A 38 -7.13 -8.34 13.14
N PRO A 39 -6.30 -7.65 13.95
CA PRO A 39 -4.96 -7.27 13.53
C PRO A 39 -4.17 -8.48 12.99
N PRO A 40 -3.60 -8.42 11.77
CA PRO A 40 -2.86 -9.53 11.21
C PRO A 40 -1.58 -9.77 12.03
N MET A 41 -1.32 -11.03 12.35
CA MET A 41 -0.15 -11.43 13.14
C MET A 41 0.81 -12.24 12.27
N GLY A 42 2.10 -11.93 12.34
CA GLY A 42 3.12 -12.57 11.52
C GLY A 42 4.54 -12.12 11.83
N TRP A 43 5.45 -12.46 10.94
CA TRP A 43 6.85 -12.08 10.96
C TRP A 43 7.21 -11.35 9.67
N ASN A 44 8.15 -10.41 9.74
CA ASN A 44 8.67 -9.64 8.62
C ASN A 44 10.21 -9.66 8.64
N SER A 45 10.84 -9.81 7.47
CA SER A 45 12.30 -9.95 7.33
C SER A 45 13.10 -8.69 7.69
N TRP A 46 12.51 -7.50 7.55
CA TRP A 46 13.22 -6.22 7.54
C TRP A 46 13.98 -5.91 8.82
N ASN A 47 13.33 -6.06 9.98
CA ASN A 47 13.88 -5.62 11.27
C ASN A 47 15.19 -6.33 11.65
N ARG A 48 15.47 -7.50 11.05
CA ARG A 48 16.66 -8.29 11.35
C ARG A 48 17.61 -8.45 10.18
N PHE A 49 17.08 -8.63 8.96
CA PHE A 49 17.86 -9.09 7.81
C PHE A 49 18.07 -8.02 6.74
N HIS A 50 17.26 -6.96 6.70
CA HIS A 50 17.32 -5.94 5.65
C HIS A 50 17.31 -6.60 4.25
N CYS A 51 18.30 -6.31 3.39
CA CYS A 51 18.43 -6.93 2.07
C CYS A 51 19.10 -8.32 2.06
N ASP A 52 19.55 -8.86 3.19
CA ASP A 52 20.15 -10.20 3.26
C ASP A 52 19.05 -11.27 3.36
N VAL A 53 18.27 -11.40 2.28
CA VAL A 53 17.11 -12.29 2.17
C VAL A 53 17.33 -13.36 1.11
N SER A 54 16.89 -14.59 1.39
CA SER A 54 17.00 -15.72 0.47
C SER A 54 15.82 -16.69 0.64
N GLU A 55 15.56 -17.54 -0.37
CA GLU A 55 14.55 -18.60 -0.28
C GLU A 55 14.78 -19.49 0.95
N GLN A 56 16.03 -19.88 1.20
CA GLN A 56 16.39 -20.72 2.34
C GLN A 56 16.01 -20.06 3.66
N LEU A 57 16.39 -18.79 3.87
CA LEU A 57 16.06 -18.04 5.08
C LEU A 57 14.55 -18.00 5.33
N ILE A 58 13.76 -17.72 4.29
CA ILE A 58 12.30 -17.60 4.41
C ILE A 58 11.67 -18.96 4.75
N ARG A 59 12.13 -20.05 4.13
CA ARG A 59 11.65 -21.41 4.44
C ARG A 59 12.00 -21.83 5.87
N GLU A 60 13.25 -21.66 6.29
CA GLU A 60 13.69 -22.00 7.64
C GLU A 60 12.98 -21.17 8.71
N THR A 61 12.68 -19.89 8.41
CA THR A 61 11.88 -19.03 9.30
C THR A 61 10.45 -19.54 9.44
N ALA A 62 9.81 -19.93 8.33
CA ALA A 62 8.47 -20.52 8.35
C ALA A 62 8.43 -21.83 9.15
N ASP A 63 9.40 -22.73 8.94
CA ASP A 63 9.54 -23.97 9.70
C ASP A 63 9.74 -23.71 11.19
N THR A 64 10.56 -22.70 11.53
CA THR A 64 10.82 -22.28 12.91
C THR A 64 9.55 -21.72 13.57
N MET A 65 8.76 -20.91 12.86
CA MET A 65 7.48 -20.38 13.36
C MET A 65 6.48 -21.49 13.69
N VAL A 66 6.54 -22.63 12.98
CA VAL A 66 5.73 -23.81 13.31
C VAL A 66 6.32 -24.52 14.52
N ALA A 67 7.63 -24.83 14.47
CA ALA A 67 8.31 -25.62 15.50
C ALA A 67 8.28 -24.97 16.89
N ASN A 68 8.29 -23.63 16.97
CA ASN A 68 8.28 -22.89 18.23
C ASN A 68 6.87 -22.45 18.69
N GLY A 69 5.82 -22.87 17.99
CA GLY A 69 4.43 -22.58 18.37
C GLY A 69 3.91 -21.19 18.00
N MET A 70 4.68 -20.35 17.29
CA MET A 70 4.19 -19.04 16.84
C MET A 70 2.96 -19.16 15.94
N ARG A 71 2.94 -20.14 15.01
CA ARG A 71 1.75 -20.40 14.18
C ARG A 71 0.51 -20.67 15.04
N ASP A 72 0.65 -21.55 16.02
CA ASP A 72 -0.46 -21.97 16.88
C ASP A 72 -0.91 -20.84 17.84
N ALA A 73 -0.01 -19.89 18.14
CA ALA A 73 -0.31 -18.64 18.84
C ALA A 73 -0.96 -17.55 17.95
N GLY A 74 -1.16 -17.82 16.65
CA GLY A 74 -1.87 -16.94 15.72
C GLY A 74 -1.01 -16.18 14.69
N TYR A 75 0.32 -16.32 14.73
CA TYR A 75 1.22 -15.70 13.75
C TYR A 75 1.20 -16.47 12.42
N GLN A 76 0.42 -15.97 11.46
CA GLN A 76 0.05 -16.68 10.23
C GLN A 76 0.73 -16.15 8.97
N TYR A 77 1.32 -14.95 9.01
CA TYR A 77 1.93 -14.32 7.84
C TYR A 77 3.45 -14.35 7.92
N VAL A 78 4.10 -14.74 6.81
CA VAL A 78 5.54 -14.58 6.56
C VAL A 78 5.69 -13.51 5.50
N VAL A 79 6.15 -12.32 5.89
CA VAL A 79 6.28 -11.16 4.99
C VAL A 79 7.74 -11.02 4.56
N ILE A 80 7.98 -11.26 3.27
CA ILE A 80 9.25 -10.94 2.61
C ILE A 80 9.22 -9.44 2.32
N ASP A 81 10.09 -8.68 2.97
CA ASP A 81 10.22 -7.24 2.78
C ASP A 81 11.07 -6.93 1.53
N ASP A 82 11.71 -5.76 1.45
CA ASP A 82 12.42 -5.33 0.24
C ASP A 82 13.61 -6.24 -0.18
N CYS A 83 14.15 -5.96 -1.36
CA CYS A 83 15.35 -6.57 -1.94
C CYS A 83 15.22 -8.04 -2.40
N TRP A 84 14.01 -8.61 -2.44
CA TRP A 84 13.78 -9.96 -3.01
C TRP A 84 13.81 -9.97 -4.54
N GLN A 85 13.46 -8.85 -5.18
CA GLN A 85 13.40 -8.70 -6.62
C GLN A 85 14.77 -8.31 -7.20
N VAL A 86 15.17 -8.92 -8.31
CA VAL A 86 16.46 -8.65 -8.99
C VAL A 86 16.32 -7.87 -10.30
N ALA A 87 15.20 -8.01 -11.01
CA ALA A 87 15.02 -7.38 -12.33
C ALA A 87 13.54 -7.33 -12.76
N ARG A 88 13.31 -6.80 -13.97
CA ARG A 88 12.08 -7.00 -14.75
C ARG A 88 12.42 -7.72 -16.05
N ASP A 89 11.60 -8.69 -16.44
CA ASP A 89 11.76 -9.38 -17.73
C ASP A 89 11.30 -8.51 -18.93
N ALA A 90 11.39 -9.05 -20.14
CA ALA A 90 11.01 -8.35 -21.37
C ALA A 90 9.53 -7.92 -21.44
N THR A 91 8.67 -8.50 -20.60
CA THR A 91 7.24 -8.15 -20.48
C THR A 91 6.95 -7.19 -19.32
N GLY A 92 7.98 -6.84 -18.53
CA GLY A 92 7.86 -5.99 -17.36
C GLY A 92 7.57 -6.74 -16.05
N THR A 93 7.56 -8.09 -16.08
CA THR A 93 7.29 -8.94 -14.91
C THR A 93 8.48 -8.94 -13.96
N LEU A 94 8.23 -8.83 -12.64
CA LEU A 94 9.29 -8.87 -11.63
C LEU A 94 9.96 -10.26 -11.60
N VAL A 95 11.29 -10.27 -11.53
CA VAL A 95 12.11 -11.47 -11.38
C VAL A 95 12.63 -11.52 -9.93
N PRO A 96 12.39 -12.60 -9.19
CA PRO A 96 13.02 -12.85 -7.88
C PRO A 96 14.48 -13.29 -8.02
#